data_AF-A0A928K6H1-F1
#
_entry.id   AF-A0A928K6H1-F1
#
_cell.length_a   1.000
_cell.length_b   1.000
_cell.length_c   1.000
_cell.angle_alpha   90.00
_cell.angle_beta   90.00
_cell.angle_gamma   90.00
#
_symmetry.space_group_name_H-M   'P 1'
#
loop_
_entity.id
_entity.type
_entity.pdbx_description
1 polymer ?
#
loop_
_entity_poly.entity_id
_entity_poly.type
_entity_poly.pdbx_seq_one_letter_code
_entity_poly.pdbx_strand_id
1 'polypeptide(L)'
;EDFILLLARQDEIVDGVLDTAKVKAFRAPAGVLVECFATTLHYAPCHTDAAKGFRVMVALPKGTNTDKPAITNKADEDKRLWACNKWLLAHPESGEASQGAYVGLSGENIDIANLI
;
A
#
# COMPACT_ATOMS: atom_id res chain seq x y z
N GLU A 1 -1.06 -20.95 3.12
CA GLU A 1 -2.24 -20.08 3.20
C GLU A 1 -2.30 -19.15 2.01
N ASP A 2 -3.53 -18.89 1.57
CA ASP A 2 -3.86 -17.80 0.65
C ASP A 2 -3.67 -16.46 1.37
N PHE A 3 -3.65 -15.37 0.61
CA PHE A 3 -3.67 -14.02 1.16
C PHE A 3 -4.49 -13.08 0.29
N ILE A 4 -4.88 -11.95 0.86
CA ILE A 4 -5.59 -10.88 0.14
C ILE A 4 -4.62 -9.74 -0.16
N LEU A 5 -4.67 -9.25 -1.39
CA LEU A 5 -4.06 -7.99 -1.81
C LEU A 5 -5.16 -6.94 -1.93
N LEU A 6 -4.95 -5.79 -1.28
CA LEU A 6 -5.75 -4.59 -1.51
C LEU A 6 -4.99 -3.70 -2.48
N LEU A 7 -5.55 -3.49 -3.67
CA LEU A 7 -4.89 -2.81 -4.78
C LEU A 7 -5.73 -1.63 -5.29
N ALA A 8 -5.05 -0.60 -5.77
CA ALA A 8 -5.64 0.50 -6.54
C ALA A 8 -4.67 0.91 -7.65
N ARG A 9 -5.14 1.68 -8.64
CA ARG A 9 -4.25 2.16 -9.70
C ARG A 9 -3.68 3.53 -9.36
N GLN A 10 -2.43 3.75 -9.69
CA GLN A 10 -1.76 5.04 -9.47
C GLN A 10 -2.43 6.19 -10.26
N ASP A 11 -3.00 5.90 -11.43
CA ASP A 11 -3.69 6.90 -12.27
C ASP A 11 -5.10 7.27 -11.76
N GLU A 12 -5.58 6.61 -10.70
CA GLU A 12 -6.79 7.01 -9.97
C GLU A 12 -6.52 8.06 -8.89
N ILE A 13 -5.25 8.44 -8.67
CA ILE A 13 -4.89 9.56 -7.80
C ILE A 13 -5.22 10.87 -8.51
N VAL A 14 -6.06 11.69 -7.88
CA VAL A 14 -6.44 13.03 -8.36
C VAL A 14 -5.97 14.06 -7.36
N ASP A 15 -5.20 15.05 -7.82
CA ASP A 15 -4.62 16.11 -6.98
C ASP A 15 -3.88 15.59 -5.73
N GLY A 16 -3.27 14.42 -5.87
CA GLY A 16 -2.53 13.74 -4.82
C GLY A 16 -3.34 12.95 -3.82
N VAL A 17 -4.66 12.85 -4.01
CA VAL A 17 -5.56 12.09 -3.17
C VAL A 17 -6.11 10.87 -3.92
N LEU A 18 -6.10 9.72 -3.25
CA LEU A 18 -6.81 8.51 -3.69
C LEU A 18 -8.10 8.36 -2.87
N ASP A 19 -9.22 8.23 -3.55
CA ASP A 19 -10.48 7.78 -2.95
C ASP A 19 -10.38 6.27 -2.63
N THR A 20 -10.53 5.90 -1.36
CA THR A 20 -10.44 4.51 -0.89
C THR A 20 -11.50 3.62 -1.51
N ALA A 21 -12.60 4.17 -2.06
CA ALA A 21 -13.60 3.42 -2.82
C ALA A 21 -13.03 2.81 -4.13
N LYS A 22 -11.86 3.26 -4.60
CA LYS A 22 -11.16 2.66 -5.75
C LYS A 22 -10.39 1.38 -5.40
N VAL A 23 -10.12 1.15 -4.11
CA VAL A 23 -9.39 -0.03 -3.64
C VAL A 23 -10.22 -1.29 -3.88
N LYS A 24 -9.59 -2.32 -4.43
CA LYS A 24 -10.18 -3.63 -4.68
C LYS A 24 -9.39 -4.73 -4.00
N ALA A 25 -10.10 -5.71 -3.46
CA ALA A 25 -9.52 -6.89 -2.85
C ALA A 25 -9.36 -8.03 -3.87
N PHE A 26 -8.19 -8.65 -3.89
CA PHE A 26 -7.87 -9.80 -4.72
C PHE A 26 -7.33 -10.93 -3.87
N ARG A 27 -7.89 -12.13 -4.02
CA ARG A 27 -7.37 -13.33 -3.39
C ARG A 27 -6.24 -13.92 -4.22
N ALA A 28 -5.06 -14.05 -3.62
CA ALA A 28 -3.93 -14.78 -4.17
C ALA A 28 -3.91 -16.20 -3.59
N PRO A 29 -4.08 -17.25 -4.41
CA PRO A 29 -4.03 -18.63 -3.94
C PRO A 29 -2.65 -19.01 -3.41
N ALA A 30 -2.61 -19.94 -2.46
CA ALA A 30 -1.37 -20.46 -1.90
C ALA A 30 -0.45 -21.01 -3.01
N GLY A 31 0.83 -20.63 -2.94
CA GLY A 31 1.85 -21.06 -3.91
C GLY A 31 1.84 -20.27 -5.23
N VAL A 32 0.95 -19.28 -5.39
CA VAL A 32 0.92 -18.41 -6.57
C VAL A 32 1.84 -17.21 -6.39
N LEU A 33 2.67 -16.94 -7.40
CA LEU A 33 3.45 -15.72 -7.50
C LEU A 33 2.60 -14.63 -8.16
N VAL A 34 2.55 -13.46 -7.53
CA VAL A 34 1.89 -12.26 -8.07
C VAL A 34 2.93 -11.19 -8.29
N GLU A 35 2.96 -10.60 -9.48
CA GLU A 35 3.76 -9.43 -9.79
C GLU A 35 2.87 -8.18 -9.72
N CYS A 36 3.26 -7.20 -8.92
CA CYS A 36 2.65 -5.88 -8.92
C CYS A 36 3.48 -4.95 -9.80
N PHE A 37 2.88 -4.43 -10.88
CA PHE A 37 3.52 -3.43 -11.72
C PHE A 37 3.72 -2.11 -10.97
N ALA A 38 4.67 -1.29 -11.45
CA ALA A 38 5.04 -0.02 -10.81
C ALA A 38 3.86 0.96 -10.65
N THR A 39 2.84 0.86 -11.50
CA THR A 39 1.63 1.71 -11.48
C THR A 39 0.54 1.18 -10.54
N THR A 40 0.82 0.13 -9.78
CA THR A 40 -0.12 -0.49 -8.82
C THR A 40 0.19 -0.01 -7.41
N LEU A 41 -0.79 0.63 -6.78
CA LEU A 41 -0.77 0.91 -5.35
C LEU A 41 -1.19 -0.37 -4.61
N HIS A 42 -0.57 -0.63 -3.47
CA HIS A 42 -0.89 -1.79 -2.64
C HIS A 42 -0.84 -1.45 -1.16
N TYR A 43 -1.71 -2.10 -0.38
CA TYR A 43 -1.56 -2.17 1.07
C TYR A 43 -0.78 -3.43 1.47
N ALA A 44 -0.35 -3.50 2.73
CA ALA A 44 0.22 -4.72 3.29
C ALA A 44 -0.77 -5.89 3.11
N PRO A 45 -0.32 -7.08 2.68
CA PRO A 45 -1.23 -8.21 2.46
C PRO A 45 -2.02 -8.58 3.73
N CYS A 46 -3.26 -9.04 3.54
CA CYS A 46 -4.13 -9.46 4.63
C CYS A 46 -4.26 -11.00 4.67
N HIS A 47 -4.51 -11.55 5.85
CA HIS A 47 -4.86 -12.97 5.97
C HIS A 47 -6.26 -13.23 5.40
N THR A 48 -6.50 -14.46 4.92
CA THR A 48 -7.86 -14.93 4.62
C THR A 48 -8.52 -15.62 5.82
N ASP A 49 -7.76 -15.96 6.85
CA ASP A 49 -8.24 -16.66 8.05
C ASP A 49 -7.43 -16.16 9.26
N ALA A 50 -8.10 -15.45 10.17
CA ALA A 50 -7.44 -14.83 11.32
C ALA A 50 -6.81 -15.84 12.28
N ALA A 51 -7.39 -17.06 12.38
CA ALA A 51 -6.89 -18.10 13.28
C ALA A 51 -5.63 -18.77 12.73
N LYS A 52 -5.47 -18.83 11.40
CA LYS A 52 -4.28 -19.40 10.75
C LYS A 52 -3.20 -18.37 10.45
N GLY A 53 -3.59 -17.12 10.21
CA GLY A 53 -2.70 -16.10 9.68
C GLY A 53 -2.20 -16.43 8.27
N PHE A 54 -1.08 -15.85 7.88
CA PHE A 54 -0.43 -16.13 6.59
C PHE A 54 1.06 -15.81 6.64
N ARG A 55 1.80 -16.23 5.60
CA ARG A 55 3.19 -15.85 5.37
C ARG A 55 3.38 -15.54 3.89
N VAL A 56 4.00 -14.41 3.60
CA VAL A 56 4.33 -13.98 2.24
C VAL A 56 5.81 -13.61 2.17
N MET A 57 6.45 -13.92 1.05
CA MET A 57 7.78 -13.41 0.72
C MET A 57 7.62 -12.26 -0.26
N VAL A 58 8.21 -11.11 0.06
CA VAL A 58 8.22 -9.94 -0.84
C VAL A 58 9.65 -9.77 -1.36
N ALA A 59 9.81 -9.84 -2.67
CA ALA A 59 11.08 -9.60 -3.35
C ALA A 59 11.09 -8.17 -3.90
N LEU A 60 12.12 -7.39 -3.56
CA LEU A 60 12.25 -5.99 -3.96
C LEU A 60 13.68 -5.72 -4.45
N PRO A 61 13.88 -4.67 -5.28
CA PRO A 61 15.22 -4.19 -5.58
C PRO A 61 16.02 -3.93 -4.30
N LYS A 62 17.32 -4.26 -4.34
CA LYS A 62 18.23 -4.11 -3.20
C LYS A 62 18.20 -2.67 -2.67
N GLY A 63 18.03 -2.53 -1.35
CA GLY A 63 18.00 -1.23 -0.66
C GLY A 63 16.61 -0.58 -0.59
N THR A 64 15.57 -1.18 -1.16
CA THR A 64 14.19 -0.72 -0.97
C THR A 64 13.78 -0.83 0.50
N ASN A 65 12.99 0.12 0.99
CA ASN A 65 12.50 0.23 2.38
C ASN A 65 13.56 0.55 3.45
N THR A 66 14.84 0.76 3.10
CA THR A 66 15.82 1.30 4.06
C THR A 66 15.55 2.79 4.32
N ASP A 67 16.37 3.40 5.19
CA ASP A 67 16.24 4.80 5.57
C ASP A 67 15.97 5.74 4.39
N LYS A 68 15.07 6.70 4.62
CA LYS A 68 14.73 7.72 3.64
C LYS A 68 15.98 8.52 3.29
N PRO A 69 16.36 8.61 2.00
CA PRO A 69 17.51 9.40 1.60
C PRO A 69 17.26 10.89 1.85
N ALA A 70 18.34 11.64 2.10
CA ALA A 70 18.27 13.09 2.10
C ALA A 70 18.01 13.58 0.66
N ILE A 71 16.86 14.24 0.46
CA ILE A 71 16.47 14.78 -0.84
C ILE A 71 16.10 16.26 -0.71
N THR A 72 16.26 17.00 -1.81
CA THR A 72 15.61 18.29 -1.99
C THR A 72 14.35 18.06 -2.80
N ASN A 73 13.18 18.42 -2.28
CA ASN A 73 11.92 18.27 -3.01
C ASN A 73 11.95 19.12 -4.28
N LYS A 74 11.76 18.48 -5.43
CA LYS A 74 11.71 19.09 -6.77
C LYS A 74 10.36 18.84 -7.46
N ALA A 75 9.67 17.76 -7.10
CA ALA A 75 8.35 17.41 -7.61
C ALA A 75 7.36 17.19 -6.47
N ASP A 76 6.06 17.26 -6.77
CA ASP A 76 5.02 17.00 -5.77
C ASP A 76 5.06 15.56 -5.24
N GLU A 77 5.50 14.60 -6.06
CA GLU A 77 5.69 13.22 -5.66
C GLU A 77 6.71 13.05 -4.51
N ASP A 78 7.75 13.90 -4.45
CA ASP A 78 8.78 13.83 -3.41
C ASP A 78 8.20 13.99 -1.99
N LYS A 79 7.07 14.69 -1.87
CA LYS A 79 6.33 14.85 -0.61
C LYS A 79 5.82 13.51 -0.07
N ARG A 80 5.61 12.52 -0.94
CA ARG A 80 5.11 11.18 -0.60
C ARG A 80 6.22 10.18 -0.30
N LEU A 81 7.50 10.54 -0.52
CA LEU A 81 8.62 9.64 -0.25
C LEU A 81 8.72 9.38 1.26
N TRP A 82 8.60 8.12 1.67
CA TRP A 82 8.60 7.69 3.06
C TRP A 82 9.89 6.97 3.45
N ALA A 83 10.43 6.15 2.54
CA ALA A 83 11.69 5.41 2.73
C ALA A 83 12.39 5.28 1.37
N CYS A 84 13.59 4.67 1.33
CA CYS A 84 14.28 4.42 0.06
C CYS A 84 13.39 3.62 -0.91
N ASN A 85 13.10 4.21 -2.08
CA ASN A 85 12.19 3.66 -3.09
C ASN A 85 10.80 3.27 -2.56
N LYS A 86 10.28 3.98 -1.55
CA LYS A 86 8.97 3.74 -0.97
C LYS A 86 8.20 5.05 -0.86
N TRP A 87 7.13 5.17 -1.63
CA TRP A 87 6.15 6.25 -1.54
C TRP A 87 4.93 5.76 -0.77
N LEU A 88 4.34 6.65 0.03
CA LEU A 88 3.24 6.31 0.93
C LEU A 88 2.16 7.39 0.87
N LEU A 89 0.92 6.94 0.74
CA LEU A 89 -0.28 7.74 1.01
C LEU A 89 -0.85 7.24 2.34
N ALA A 90 -1.03 8.13 3.31
CA ALA A 90 -1.62 7.80 4.59
C ALA A 90 -3.11 8.17 4.61
N HIS A 91 -3.90 7.37 5.33
CA HIS A 91 -5.24 7.74 5.75
C HIS A 91 -5.14 8.73 6.93
N PRO A 92 -6.02 9.74 7.04
CA PRO A 92 -5.97 10.72 8.14
C PRO A 92 -5.97 10.08 9.54
N GLU A 93 -6.60 8.91 9.67
CA GLU A 93 -6.72 8.16 10.93
C GLU A 93 -5.56 7.18 11.17
N SER A 94 -4.59 7.09 10.24
CA SER A 94 -3.48 6.14 10.36
C SER A 94 -2.39 6.66 11.29
N GLY A 95 -1.65 5.73 11.90
CA GLY A 95 -0.48 6.06 12.72
C GLY A 95 0.59 6.79 11.92
N GLU A 96 0.80 6.43 10.65
CA GLU A 96 1.76 7.05 9.75
C GLU A 96 1.43 8.52 9.47
N ALA A 97 0.15 8.88 9.36
CA ALA A 97 -0.26 10.28 9.23
C ALA A 97 0.23 11.11 10.44
N SER A 98 0.08 10.59 11.66
CA SER A 98 0.60 11.25 12.87
C SER A 98 2.13 11.33 12.94
N GLN A 99 2.83 10.50 12.17
CA GLN A 99 4.30 10.49 12.05
C GLN A 99 4.80 11.39 10.91
N GLY A 100 3.90 12.12 10.23
CA GLY A 100 4.24 13.05 9.16
C GLY A 100 4.26 12.45 7.76
N ALA A 101 3.68 11.27 7.56
CA ALA A 101 3.43 10.76 6.21
C ALA A 101 2.44 11.68 5.46
N TYR A 102 2.55 11.71 4.13
CA TYR A 102 1.65 12.49 3.30
C TYR A 102 0.22 11.93 3.39
N VAL A 103 -0.69 12.73 3.92
CA VAL A 103 -2.12 12.37 3.99
C VAL A 103 -2.72 12.52 2.60
N GLY A 104 -3.04 11.38 1.99
CA GLY A 104 -3.50 11.32 0.59
C GLY A 104 -4.46 10.17 0.32
N LEU A 105 -5.04 9.56 1.37
CA LEU A 105 -6.21 8.70 1.24
C LEU A 105 -7.43 9.45 1.78
N SER A 106 -8.58 9.26 1.14
CA SER A 106 -9.87 9.85 1.57
C SER A 106 -11.00 8.85 1.40
N GLY A 107 -12.03 8.96 2.23
CA GLY A 107 -13.18 8.05 2.23
C GLY A 107 -13.10 7.03 3.36
N GLU A 108 -13.97 6.03 3.31
CA GLU A 108 -13.98 4.91 4.26
C GLU A 108 -13.11 3.78 3.73
N ASN A 109 -12.20 3.25 4.56
CA ASN A 109 -11.38 2.11 4.17
C ASN A 109 -12.26 0.87 3.95
N ILE A 110 -11.95 0.09 2.91
CA ILE A 110 -12.63 -1.18 2.67
C ILE A 110 -12.45 -2.13 3.87
N ASP A 111 -13.55 -2.66 4.37
CA ASP A 111 -13.56 -3.76 5.33
C ASP A 111 -13.90 -5.07 4.62
N ILE A 112 -13.00 -6.05 4.75
CA ILE A 112 -13.11 -7.37 4.13
C ILE A 112 -13.39 -8.48 5.15
N ALA A 113 -13.53 -8.16 6.44
CA ALA A 113 -13.64 -9.16 7.50
C ALA A 113 -14.83 -10.12 7.32
N ASN A 114 -15.95 -9.63 6.79
CA ASN A 114 -17.14 -10.43 6.53
C ASN A 114 -17.14 -11.15 5.16
N LEU A 115 -16.08 -10.97 4.38
CA LEU A 115 -15.92 -11.55 3.03
C LEU A 115 -14.91 -12.70 2.98
N ILE A 116 -14.22 -12.97 4.09
CA ILE A 116 -13.11 -13.95 4.20
C ILE A 116 -13.47 -15.14 5.08
#